data_AF-A0A6G1LJH5-F1
#
_entry.id   AF-A0A6G1LJH5-F1
#
_cell.length_a   1.000
_cell.length_b   1.000
_cell.length_c   1.000
_cell.angle_alpha   90.00
_cell.angle_beta   90.00
_cell.angle_gamma   90.00
#
_symmetry.space_group_name_H-M   'P 1'
#
loop_
_entity.id
_entity.type
_entity.pdbx_description
1 polymer ?
#
loop_
_entity_poly.entity_id
_entity_poly.type
_entity_poly.pdbx_seq_one_letter_code
_entity_poly.pdbx_strand_id
1 'polypeptide(L)'
;MVTDDFLRVRLEGKHEERPAAVLRDVFALGDCALISGTQYPATAQVASQKAQWLAKKLNKGDINTRGFVFANRGIMAYIGRWNAIAQTDQGNVSGRAAWVLWRGAYLTKSVGWRNRILIPVYWMINWIFGRDISRF
;
A
#
# COMPACT_ATOMS: atom_id res chain seq x y z
N MET A 1 -14.24 -9.36 -6.30
CA MET A 1 -14.85 -8.68 -7.46
C MET A 1 -13.78 -8.57 -8.54
N VAL A 2 -14.09 -8.90 -9.79
CA VAL A 2 -13.12 -8.84 -10.89
C VAL A 2 -13.20 -7.48 -11.58
N THR A 3 -12.05 -6.88 -11.87
CA THR A 3 -11.94 -5.60 -12.57
C THR A 3 -11.17 -5.72 -13.88
N ASP A 4 -11.33 -4.75 -14.77
CA ASP A 4 -10.40 -4.54 -15.88
C ASP A 4 -9.10 -3.82 -15.46
N ASP A 5 -8.21 -3.59 -16.42
CA ASP A 5 -6.93 -2.90 -16.23
C ASP A 5 -7.11 -1.41 -15.84
N PHE A 6 -8.33 -0.88 -15.99
CA PHE A 6 -8.72 0.47 -15.60
C PHE A 6 -9.46 0.51 -14.26
N LEU A 7 -9.47 -0.61 -13.52
CA LEU A 7 -10.15 -0.79 -12.23
C LEU A 7 -11.68 -0.73 -12.31
N ARG A 8 -12.27 -0.87 -13.50
CA ARG A 8 -13.72 -0.92 -13.70
C ARG A 8 -14.25 -2.29 -13.38
N VAL A 9 -15.42 -2.32 -12.76
CA VAL A 9 -16.08 -3.55 -12.35
C VAL A 9 -16.53 -4.35 -13.57
N ARG A 10 -16.17 -5.64 -13.59
CA ARG A 10 -16.75 -6.62 -14.50
C ARG A 10 -17.87 -7.37 -13.80
N LEU A 11 -19.01 -7.47 -14.47
CA LEU A 11 -20.11 -8.31 -14.06
C LEU A 11 -19.93 -9.69 -14.70
N GLU A 12 -19.71 -10.69 -13.87
CA GLU A 12 -19.77 -12.09 -14.30
C GLU A 12 -21.24 -12.53 -14.29
N GLY A 13 -21.73 -13.00 -15.44
CA GLY A 13 -23.04 -13.60 -15.53
C GLY A 13 -23.07 -14.90 -14.74
N LYS A 14 -23.89 -14.98 -13.68
CA LYS A 14 -24.14 -16.21 -12.92
C LYS A 14 -24.80 -17.34 -13.75
N HIS A 15 -25.21 -17.05 -14.98
CA HIS A 15 -25.75 -17.96 -15.98
C HIS A 15 -24.97 -17.76 -17.27
N GLU A 16 -24.60 -18.86 -17.95
CA GLU A 16 -23.78 -18.93 -19.17
C GLU A 16 -24.27 -18.05 -20.34
N GLU A 17 -25.47 -17.47 -20.25
CA GLU A 17 -26.10 -16.67 -21.31
C GLU A 17 -25.94 -15.13 -21.17
N ARG A 18 -25.34 -14.61 -20.09
CA ARG A 18 -25.14 -13.15 -19.95
C ARG A 18 -23.72 -12.75 -20.38
N PRO A 19 -23.55 -11.90 -21.41
CA PRO A 19 -22.23 -11.41 -21.80
C PRO A 19 -21.59 -10.67 -20.64
N ALA A 20 -20.32 -10.97 -20.37
CA ALA A 20 -19.54 -10.28 -19.36
C ALA A 20 -19.51 -8.77 -19.67
N ALA A 21 -20.23 -7.98 -18.87
CA ALA A 21 -20.37 -6.54 -19.08
C ALA A 21 -19.41 -5.78 -18.16
N VAL A 22 -18.74 -4.77 -18.71
CA VAL A 22 -17.89 -3.85 -17.93
C VAL A 22 -18.69 -2.60 -17.60
N LEU A 23 -18.85 -2.30 -16.31
CA LEU A 23 -19.49 -1.07 -15.85
C LEU A 23 -18.50 0.08 -15.97
N ARG A 24 -18.78 1.04 -16.86
CA ARG A 24 -17.84 2.14 -17.17
C ARG A 24 -17.67 3.15 -16.05
N ASP A 25 -18.71 3.31 -15.22
CA ASP A 25 -18.81 4.33 -14.18
C ASP A 25 -18.66 3.75 -12.75
N VAL A 26 -18.37 2.45 -12.64
CA VAL A 26 -18.19 1.78 -11.35
C VAL A 26 -16.76 1.24 -11.25
N PHE A 27 -16.04 1.71 -10.24
CA PHE A 27 -14.64 1.36 -10.00
C PHE A 27 -14.47 0.61 -8.67
N ALA A 28 -13.56 -0.35 -8.64
CA ALA A 28 -13.18 -1.08 -7.42
C ALA A 28 -11.65 -1.20 -7.33
N LEU A 29 -11.09 -1.01 -6.13
CA LEU A 29 -9.65 -1.05 -5.89
C LEU A 29 -9.33 -1.56 -4.47
N GLY A 30 -8.06 -1.87 -4.22
CA GLY A 30 -7.62 -2.44 -2.94
C GLY A 30 -7.88 -3.95 -2.88
N ASP A 31 -8.14 -4.46 -1.68
CA ASP A 31 -8.20 -5.90 -1.41
C ASP A 31 -9.52 -6.55 -1.89
N CYS A 32 -10.57 -5.76 -2.13
CA CYS A 32 -11.84 -6.25 -2.67
C CYS A 32 -11.84 -6.43 -4.21
N ALA A 33 -10.78 -5.97 -4.89
CA ALA A 33 -10.72 -5.86 -6.34
C ALA A 33 -9.49 -6.56 -6.95
N LEU A 34 -9.76 -7.58 -7.76
CA LEU A 34 -8.76 -8.34 -8.51
C LEU A 34 -8.81 -7.92 -9.98
N ILE A 35 -7.69 -7.45 -10.53
CA ILE A 35 -7.58 -7.16 -11.96
C ILE A 35 -7.45 -8.49 -12.69
N SER A 36 -8.36 -8.75 -13.63
CA SER A 36 -8.42 -10.00 -14.40
C SER A 36 -7.08 -10.31 -15.06
N GLY A 37 -6.51 -11.49 -14.80
CA GLY A 37 -5.24 -11.93 -15.40
C GLY A 37 -3.98 -11.42 -14.68
N THR A 38 -4.10 -10.73 -13.55
CA THR A 38 -2.95 -10.33 -12.72
C THR A 38 -3.11 -10.81 -11.28
N GLN A 39 -2.00 -11.15 -10.62
CA GLN A 39 -1.97 -11.52 -9.20
C GLN A 39 -1.12 -10.53 -8.43
N TYR A 40 -1.62 -9.30 -8.29
CA TYR A 40 -0.96 -8.30 -7.45
C TYR A 40 -1.10 -8.67 -5.96
N PRO A 41 -0.05 -8.46 -5.15
CA PRO A 41 -0.11 -8.79 -3.74
C PRO A 41 -1.10 -7.87 -3.02
N ALA A 42 -1.90 -8.45 -2.11
CA ALA A 42 -2.85 -7.71 -1.26
C ALA A 42 -2.11 -6.89 -0.20
N THR A 43 -1.52 -5.78 -0.65
CA THR A 43 -0.69 -4.90 0.16
C THR A 43 -1.21 -3.48 0.09
N ALA A 44 -1.05 -2.75 1.19
CA ALA A 44 -1.39 -1.32 1.26
C ALA A 44 -0.71 -0.49 0.15
N GLN A 45 0.46 -0.92 -0.31
CA GLN A 45 1.17 -0.28 -1.41
C GLN A 45 0.41 -0.41 -2.75
N VAL A 46 -0.11 -1.59 -3.08
CA VAL A 46 -0.93 -1.80 -4.29
C VAL A 46 -2.19 -0.96 -4.20
N ALA A 47 -2.90 -1.01 -3.07
CA ALA A 47 -4.12 -0.24 -2.86
C ALA A 47 -3.88 1.28 -3.01
N SER A 48 -2.82 1.81 -2.40
CA SER A 48 -2.45 3.22 -2.48
C SER A 48 -2.07 3.65 -3.90
N GLN A 49 -1.31 2.83 -4.63
CA GLN A 49 -0.96 3.13 -6.03
C GLN A 49 -2.18 3.08 -6.95
N LYS A 50 -3.07 2.10 -6.78
CA LYS A 50 -4.34 2.03 -7.52
C LYS A 50 -5.18 3.29 -7.30
N ALA A 51 -5.32 3.72 -6.04
CA ALA A 51 -6.06 4.92 -5.67
C ALA A 51 -5.46 6.20 -6.28
N GLN A 52 -4.14 6.38 -6.18
CA GLN A 52 -3.45 7.54 -6.75
C GLN A 52 -3.56 7.60 -8.28
N TRP A 53 -3.40 6.45 -8.94
CA TRP A 53 -3.55 6.35 -10.39
C TRP A 53 -4.97 6.70 -10.82
N LEU A 54 -5.98 6.12 -10.16
CA LEU A 54 -7.38 6.36 -10.50
C LEU A 54 -7.77 7.82 -10.29
N ALA A 55 -7.40 8.42 -9.15
CA ALA A 55 -7.67 9.82 -8.86
C ALA A 55 -7.06 10.75 -9.93
N LYS A 56 -5.80 10.49 -10.34
CA LYS A 56 -5.15 11.27 -11.39
C LYS A 56 -5.87 11.15 -12.74
N LYS A 57 -6.32 9.95 -13.10
CA LYS A 57 -7.04 9.69 -14.34
C LYS A 57 -8.43 10.31 -14.38
N LEU A 58 -9.16 10.25 -13.27
CA LEU A 58 -10.46 10.90 -13.14
C LEU A 58 -10.33 12.43 -13.24
N ASN A 59 -9.35 13.02 -12.52
CA ASN A 59 -9.13 14.47 -12.56
C ASN A 59 -8.71 14.99 -13.94
N LYS A 60 -8.05 14.15 -14.75
CA LYS A 60 -7.64 14.51 -16.11
C LYS A 60 -8.66 14.14 -17.18
N GLY A 61 -9.65 13.30 -16.86
CA GLY A 61 -10.63 12.77 -17.80
C GLY A 61 -10.07 11.78 -18.84
N ASP A 62 -8.87 11.22 -18.62
CA ASP A 62 -8.12 10.41 -19.60
C ASP A 62 -7.99 8.93 -19.18
N ILE A 63 -9.04 8.38 -18.57
CA ILE A 63 -9.03 7.05 -17.98
C ILE A 63 -8.79 5.94 -19.01
N ASN A 64 -9.20 6.12 -20.26
CA ASN A 64 -9.08 5.10 -21.31
C ASN A 64 -7.67 5.03 -21.97
N THR A 65 -6.72 5.89 -21.58
CA THR A 65 -5.45 6.03 -22.33
C THR A 65 -4.41 4.96 -21.99
N ARG A 66 -4.26 4.57 -20.72
CA ARG A 66 -3.25 3.59 -20.28
C ARG A 66 -3.67 2.95 -18.97
N GLY A 67 -3.76 1.62 -18.94
CA GLY A 67 -4.14 0.84 -17.75
C GLY A 67 -3.15 0.98 -16.58
N PHE A 68 -3.59 0.54 -15.41
CA PHE A 68 -2.78 0.53 -14.19
C PHE A 68 -1.64 -0.48 -14.29
N VAL A 69 -0.43 -0.08 -13.90
CA VAL A 69 0.72 -0.97 -13.77
C VAL A 69 1.31 -0.78 -12.37
N PHE A 70 1.39 -1.88 -11.62
CA PHE A 70 1.98 -1.86 -10.29
C PHE A 70 3.50 -1.71 -10.35
N ALA A 71 4.03 -0.72 -9.62
CA ALA A 71 5.46 -0.61 -9.37
C ALA A 71 5.77 -1.13 -7.96
N ASN A 72 6.45 -2.27 -7.87
CA ASN A 72 6.98 -2.74 -6.58
C ASN A 72 8.06 -1.76 -6.11
N ARG A 73 7.97 -1.29 -4.86
CA ARG A 73 8.97 -0.36 -4.27
C ARG A 73 9.77 -1.04 -3.17
N GLY A 74 9.74 -2.37 -3.15
CA GLY A 74 10.37 -3.16 -2.11
C GLY A 74 9.49 -3.40 -0.90
N ILE A 75 9.97 -4.30 -0.05
CA ILE A 75 9.34 -4.70 1.21
C ILE A 75 10.31 -4.40 2.36
N MET A 76 9.75 -4.02 3.50
CA MET A 76 10.53 -3.85 4.74
C MET A 76 9.83 -4.57 5.87
N ALA A 77 10.60 -5.37 6.61
CA ALA A 77 10.12 -6.13 7.76
C ALA A 77 11.03 -5.91 8.97
N TYR A 78 10.43 -5.58 10.11
CA TYR A 78 11.12 -5.55 11.39
C TYR A 78 11.18 -6.97 11.97
N ILE A 79 12.37 -7.43 12.36
CA ILE A 79 12.60 -8.81 12.82
C ILE A 79 12.98 -8.91 14.30
N GLY A 80 12.87 -7.81 15.07
CA GLY A 80 13.24 -7.79 16.49
C GLY A 80 14.74 -7.53 16.72
N ARG A 81 15.14 -7.40 18.00
CA ARG A 81 16.54 -7.16 18.43
C ARG A 81 17.27 -6.03 17.68
N TRP A 82 16.57 -4.92 17.40
CA TRP A 82 17.13 -3.77 16.66
C TRP A 82 17.56 -4.09 15.23
N ASN A 83 16.97 -5.13 14.62
CA ASN A 83 17.24 -5.53 13.25
C ASN A 83 15.98 -5.40 12.39
N ALA A 84 16.18 -4.99 11.14
CA ALA A 84 15.17 -5.04 10.10
C ALA A 84 15.78 -5.60 8.82
N ILE A 85 14.93 -5.96 7.88
CA ILE A 85 15.30 -6.34 6.52
C ILE A 85 14.54 -5.42 5.58
N ALA A 86 15.24 -4.77 4.67
CA ALA A 86 14.69 -3.97 3.59
C ALA A 86 15.16 -4.58 2.27
N GLN A 87 14.22 -5.06 1.46
CA GLN A 87 14.50 -5.55 0.11
C GLN A 87 13.90 -4.57 -0.87
N THR A 88 14.71 -4.05 -1.79
CA THR A 88 14.30 -3.12 -2.85
C THR A 88 14.92 -3.59 -4.16
N ASP A 89 14.37 -3.19 -5.31
CA ASP A 89 14.96 -3.52 -6.63
C ASP A 89 16.42 -3.04 -6.78
N GLN A 90 16.86 -2.06 -5.98
CA GLN A 90 18.22 -1.52 -5.98
C GLN A 90 19.18 -2.24 -5.00
N GLY A 91 18.70 -3.20 -4.23
CA GLY A 91 19.52 -3.97 -3.29
C GLY A 91 18.81 -4.35 -1.98
N ASN A 92 19.46 -5.25 -1.23
CA ASN A 92 18.99 -5.78 0.04
C ASN A 92 19.84 -5.23 1.19
N VAL A 93 19.20 -4.60 2.18
CA VAL A 93 19.85 -4.09 3.39
C VAL A 93 19.28 -4.84 4.59
N SER A 94 20.16 -5.37 5.45
CA SER A 94 19.75 -6.12 6.65
C SER A 94 20.50 -5.64 7.90
N GLY A 95 19.92 -5.89 9.07
CA GLY A 95 20.53 -5.60 10.37
C GLY A 95 20.18 -4.22 10.92
N ARG A 96 21.11 -3.63 11.68
CA ARG A 96 20.90 -2.35 12.39
C ARG A 96 20.77 -1.15 11.45
N ALA A 97 21.45 -1.17 10.30
CA ALA A 97 21.33 -0.13 9.29
C ALA A 97 19.92 -0.09 8.67
N ALA A 98 19.37 -1.27 8.34
CA ALA A 98 17.98 -1.39 7.90
C ALA A 98 16.99 -0.95 8.98
N TRP A 99 17.30 -1.17 10.26
CA TRP A 99 16.46 -0.73 11.37
C TRP A 99 16.38 0.81 11.48
N VAL A 100 17.49 1.52 11.30
CA VAL A 100 17.51 2.99 11.26
C VAL A 100 16.73 3.50 10.05
N LEU A 101 16.95 2.91 8.88
CA LEU A 101 16.20 3.26 7.65
C LEU A 101 14.70 3.03 7.82
N TRP A 102 14.29 1.93 8.42
CA TRP A 102 12.89 1.61 8.69
C TRP A 102 12.24 2.67 9.61
N ARG A 103 12.92 3.06 10.70
CA ARG A 103 12.44 4.14 11.58
C ARG A 103 12.33 5.48 10.85
N GLY A 104 13.33 5.83 10.03
CA GLY A 104 13.32 7.05 9.23
C GLY A 104 12.18 7.09 8.20
N ALA A 105 11.93 5.97 7.51
CA ALA A 105 10.84 5.83 6.57
C ALA A 105 9.47 5.93 7.26
N TYR A 106 9.32 5.33 8.43
CA TYR A 106 8.09 5.40 9.24
C TYR A 106 7.78 6.85 9.67
N LEU A 107 8.79 7.59 10.13
CA LEU A 107 8.67 9.01 10.48
C LEU A 107 8.28 9.87 9.28
N THR A 108 8.86 9.59 8.11
CA THR A 108 8.60 10.37 6.89
C THR A 108 7.21 10.08 6.31
N LYS A 109 6.73 8.83 6.41
CA LYS A 109 5.37 8.44 5.96
C LYS A 109 4.27 8.77 6.97
N SER A 110 4.61 9.27 8.16
CA SER A 110 3.62 9.65 9.16
C SER A 110 2.85 10.90 8.72
N VAL A 111 1.53 10.78 8.66
CA VAL A 111 0.61 11.83 8.20
C VAL A 111 0.54 12.94 9.26
N GLY A 112 1.13 14.09 8.95
CA GLY A 112 1.02 15.31 9.75
C GLY A 112 2.23 15.61 10.65
N TRP A 113 2.54 16.90 10.78
CA TRP A 113 3.69 17.39 11.55
C TRP A 113 3.62 17.03 13.04
N ARG A 114 2.41 17.00 13.61
CA ARG A 114 2.15 16.53 14.98
C ARG A 114 2.60 15.09 15.19
N ASN A 115 2.17 14.17 14.33
CA ASN A 115 2.53 12.77 14.45
C ASN A 115 4.04 12.55 14.25
N ARG A 116 4.64 13.32 13.34
CA ARG A 116 6.08 13.28 13.07
C ARG A 116 6.94 13.69 14.26
N ILE A 117 6.45 14.57 15.14
CA ILE A 117 7.13 15.01 16.38
C ILE A 117 6.79 14.11 17.57
N LEU A 118 5.54 13.64 17.69
CA LEU A 118 5.11 12.81 18.82
C LEU A 118 5.77 11.42 18.81
N ILE A 119 5.95 10.79 17.65
CA ILE A 119 6.57 9.45 17.54
C ILE A 119 7.98 9.40 18.17
N PRO A 120 8.93 10.29 17.82
CA PRO A 120 10.26 10.26 18.43
C PRO A 120 10.23 10.64 19.92
N VAL A 121 9.31 11.51 20.35
CA VAL A 121 9.11 11.84 21.77
C VAL A 121 8.64 10.60 22.54
N TYR A 122 7.67 9.84 22.04
CA TYR A 122 7.26 8.57 22.65
C TYR A 122 8.39 7.55 22.68
N TRP A 123 9.23 7.47 21.64
CA TRP A 123 10.40 6.59 21.67
C TRP A 123 11.42 7.01 22.71
N MET A 124 11.62 8.31 22.91
CA MET A 124 12.52 8.86 23.91
C MET A 124 12.00 8.63 25.32
N ILE A 125 10.71 8.87 25.57
CA ILE A 125 10.05 8.59 26.85
C ILE A 125 10.13 7.09 27.18
N ASN A 126 9.81 6.20 26.23
CA ASN A 126 9.94 4.76 26.42
C ASN A 126 11.39 4.31 26.70
N TRP A 127 12.38 5.05 26.18
CA TRP A 127 13.80 4.75 26.40
C TRP A 127 14.28 5.23 27.78
N ILE A 128 13.81 6.38 28.24
CA ILE A 128 14.19 6.98 29.52
C ILE A 128 13.42 6.37 30.70
N PHE A 129 12.12 6.13 30.54
CA PHE A 129 11.22 5.68 31.62
C PHE A 129 10.86 4.20 31.54
N GLY A 130 11.33 3.48 30.52
CA GLY A 130 10.86 2.12 30.23
C GLY A 130 9.47 2.13 29.60
N ARG A 131 9.07 1.00 29.00
CA ARG A 131 7.71 0.85 28.45
C ARG A 131 6.72 0.88 29.60
N ASP A 132 5.85 1.88 29.64
CA ASP A 132 4.71 1.83 30.55
C ASP A 132 3.75 0.74 30.05
N ILE A 133 3.71 -0.38 30.77
CA ILE A 133 2.88 -1.55 30.48
C ILE A 133 1.63 -1.56 31.38
N SER A 134 1.26 -0.41 31.94
CA SER A 134 0.07 -0.30 32.78
C SER A 134 -1.18 -0.54 31.92
N ARG A 135 -1.63 -1.80 31.93
CA ARG A 135 -2.95 -2.23 31.51
C ARG A 135 -3.94 -1.70 32.54
N PHE A 136 -4.72 -0.70 32.17
CA PHE A 136 -6.01 -0.44 32.78
C PHE A 136 -7.09 -0.73 31.74
#